data_AF-A0A1X9NCM7-F1
#
_entry.id   AF-A0A1X9NCM7-F1
#
_cell.length_a   1.000
_cell.length_b   1.000
_cell.length_c   1.000
_cell.angle_alpha   90.00
_cell.angle_beta   90.00
_cell.angle_gamma   90.00
#
_symmetry.space_group_name_H-M   'P 1'
#
loop_
_entity.id
_entity.type
_entity.pdbx_description
1 polymer ?
#
loop_
_entity_poly.entity_id
_entity_poly.type
_entity_poly.pdbx_seq_one_letter_code
_entity_poly.pdbx_strand_id
1 'polypeptide(L)'
;MKPDMLLLRLLLVASLLLAHSALAVDAKRMWLPKKYAAVKPKLLHAARDAESTERCNTVVAGEMIVRKNTAENYYFVITCRDSNLKTYNLTYQYPVAGTAPDLVAEQRSKEAQKKNKTVEIEETGVSGAQALQLCLNAFNKATDELDEVQVLEQPAPVELAPNYRYSLPFTAQSELGNDVLYSAHCQVESKGETQIELVLEEMGAVAICRDSLRAEAILYGRINIDTEAIESLPTEVEGGYMIELPFDVTNRIGSTIRYGSRCTIDAEGYSEVTIHLLPAGALAICKDGLLTETLLMKSVTIAEQASAEGINGNRFNFEIPFKANDPDGNQRNFKAFCEVDEEGEAYVSTEIDRDAIVAVCIGEVKRKTSKMKGVVILEDEIPALAGDEESGYVGIIPFDATNPMGKALHYQADCRVGGNGRSTIKLGARRR
;
A
#
# COMPACT_ATOMS: atom_id res chain seq x y z
N MET A 1 64.94 30.81 59.16
CA MET A 1 63.95 29.73 58.96
C MET A 1 63.61 29.69 57.48
N LYS A 2 64.11 28.69 56.74
CA LYS A 2 63.81 28.49 55.31
C LYS A 2 62.60 27.55 55.22
N PRO A 3 61.51 27.91 54.53
CA PRO A 3 60.39 27.00 54.37
C PRO A 3 60.81 25.84 53.44
N ASP A 4 60.46 24.63 53.86
CA ASP A 4 60.82 23.38 53.19
C ASP A 4 60.25 23.31 51.76
N MET A 5 61.17 23.39 50.80
CA MET A 5 60.91 23.28 49.36
C MET A 5 60.34 21.90 48.95
N LEU A 6 60.34 20.93 49.88
CA LEU A 6 59.79 19.59 49.74
C LEU A 6 58.26 19.56 49.88
N LEU A 7 57.67 20.44 50.70
CA LEU A 7 56.21 20.46 50.91
C LEU A 7 55.47 21.04 49.68
N LEU A 8 56.07 22.03 49.01
CA LEU A 8 55.50 22.66 47.82
C LEU A 8 55.51 21.74 46.60
N ARG A 9 56.53 20.88 46.46
CA ARG A 9 56.59 19.87 45.38
C ARG A 9 55.60 18.72 45.60
N LEU A 10 55.34 18.33 46.84
CA LEU A 10 54.32 17.33 47.16
C LEU A 10 52.88 17.84 46.92
N LEU A 11 52.61 19.13 47.15
CA LEU A 11 51.31 19.75 46.86
C LEU A 11 51.03 19.92 45.35
N LEU A 12 52.06 20.10 44.52
CA LEU A 12 51.93 20.22 43.06
C LEU A 12 51.72 18.86 42.36
N VAL A 13 52.23 17.76 42.90
CA VAL A 13 51.97 16.42 42.35
C VAL A 13 50.59 15.89 42.78
N ALA A 14 50.11 16.27 43.97
CA ALA A 14 48.77 15.88 44.44
C ALA A 14 47.61 16.57 43.69
N SER A 15 47.85 17.74 43.09
CA SER A 15 46.82 18.50 42.34
C SER A 15 46.62 18.02 40.89
N LEU A 16 47.57 17.28 40.31
CA LEU A 16 47.42 16.69 38.97
C LEU A 16 46.67 15.34 38.95
N LEU A 17 46.40 14.73 40.11
CA LEU A 17 45.74 13.40 40.19
C LEU A 17 44.21 13.48 40.41
N LEU A 18 43.63 14.66 40.62
CA LEU A 18 42.21 14.84 40.98
C LEU A 18 41.28 15.26 39.82
N ALA A 19 41.77 15.33 38.58
CA ALA A 19 40.97 15.78 37.43
C ALA A 19 40.55 14.66 36.46
N HIS A 20 40.49 13.41 36.92
CA HIS A 20 39.74 12.39 36.18
C HIS A 20 38.26 12.55 36.52
N SER A 21 37.59 13.49 35.86
CA SER A 21 36.13 13.50 35.81
C SER A 21 35.70 12.12 35.32
N ALA A 22 35.18 11.30 36.22
CA ALA A 22 34.67 9.99 35.88
C ALA A 22 33.45 10.20 34.98
N LEU A 23 33.68 10.14 33.67
CA LEU A 23 32.67 9.94 32.65
C LEU A 23 31.96 8.63 32.99
N ALA A 24 30.78 8.77 33.59
CA ALA A 24 30.02 7.65 34.13
C ALA A 24 28.63 7.68 33.50
N VAL A 25 28.51 7.06 32.33
CA VAL A 25 27.22 6.78 31.68
C VAL A 25 26.20 6.25 32.70
N ASP A 26 25.10 6.99 32.90
CA ASP A 26 24.01 6.61 33.80
C ASP A 26 23.14 5.50 33.17
N ALA A 27 23.28 4.28 33.68
CA ALA A 27 22.55 3.12 33.19
C ALA A 27 21.02 3.19 33.36
N LYS A 28 20.51 4.13 34.17
CA LYS A 28 19.07 4.39 34.31
C LYS A 28 18.49 5.17 33.13
N ARG A 29 19.33 5.91 32.40
CA ARG A 29 18.94 6.71 31.22
C ARG A 29 19.05 5.93 29.90
N MET A 30 19.38 4.64 30.00
CA MET A 30 19.48 3.72 28.89
C MET A 30 18.20 2.88 28.83
N TRP A 31 17.38 3.14 27.81
CA TRP A 31 16.10 2.50 27.61
C TRP A 31 16.18 1.42 26.53
N LEU A 32 15.57 0.27 26.81
CA LEU A 32 15.39 -0.82 25.85
C LEU A 32 14.00 -1.43 26.06
N PRO A 33 13.34 -1.89 24.99
CA PRO A 33 12.15 -2.71 25.13
C PRO A 33 12.47 -4.00 25.90
N LYS A 34 11.49 -4.51 26.66
CA LYS A 34 11.66 -5.69 27.53
C LYS A 34 12.24 -6.91 26.82
N LYS A 35 11.86 -7.13 25.55
CA LYS A 35 12.38 -8.23 24.70
C LYS A 35 13.90 -8.17 24.47
N TYR A 36 14.49 -6.97 24.52
CA TYR A 36 15.91 -6.73 24.24
C TYR A 36 16.73 -6.44 25.51
N ALA A 37 16.21 -6.74 26.70
CA ALA A 37 16.90 -6.48 27.96
C ALA A 37 18.32 -7.10 28.03
N ALA A 38 18.51 -8.26 27.40
CA ALA A 38 19.82 -8.93 27.30
C ALA A 38 20.89 -8.12 26.52
N VAL A 39 20.45 -7.19 25.67
CA VAL A 39 21.32 -6.35 24.82
C VAL A 39 21.79 -5.09 25.56
N LYS A 40 21.30 -4.82 26.77
CA LYS A 40 21.65 -3.64 27.58
C LYS A 40 23.15 -3.37 27.74
N PRO A 41 24.03 -4.37 27.91
CA PRO A 41 25.48 -4.13 27.96
C PRO A 41 26.05 -3.51 26.67
N LYS A 42 25.48 -3.83 25.50
CA LYS A 42 25.91 -3.28 24.21
C LYS A 42 25.47 -1.82 24.04
N LEU A 43 24.25 -1.48 24.46
CA LEU A 43 23.79 -0.08 24.50
C LEU A 43 24.67 0.76 25.43
N LEU A 44 25.02 0.23 26.60
CA LEU A 44 25.95 0.91 27.53
C LEU A 44 27.35 1.07 26.94
N HIS A 45 27.81 0.12 26.14
CA HIS A 45 29.10 0.25 25.46
C HIS A 45 29.06 1.32 24.38
N ALA A 46 28.03 1.36 23.54
CA ALA A 46 27.82 2.44 22.57
C ALA A 46 27.71 3.82 23.24
N ALA A 47 27.05 3.91 24.40
CA ALA A 47 26.99 5.15 25.17
C ALA A 47 28.37 5.60 25.70
N ARG A 48 29.23 4.68 26.13
CA ARG A 48 30.61 5.01 26.56
C ARG A 48 31.47 5.45 25.38
N ASP A 49 31.30 4.80 24.23
CA ASP A 49 31.96 5.20 23.00
C ASP A 49 31.56 6.63 22.60
N ALA A 50 30.25 6.94 22.66
CA ALA A 50 29.72 8.27 22.43
C ALA A 50 30.33 9.31 23.37
N GLU A 51 30.41 9.01 24.67
CA GLU A 51 31.02 9.87 25.68
C GLU A 51 32.54 10.08 25.47
N SER A 52 33.20 9.18 24.74
CA SER A 52 34.63 9.31 24.38
C SER A 52 34.89 10.20 23.18
N THR A 53 33.85 10.60 22.45
CA THR A 53 33.98 11.54 21.32
C THR A 53 34.32 12.94 21.80
N GLU A 54 35.17 13.67 21.06
CA GLU A 54 35.65 15.00 21.48
C GLU A 54 34.54 16.03 21.76
N ARG A 55 33.36 15.83 21.15
CA ARG A 55 32.22 16.75 21.26
C ARG A 55 31.27 16.39 22.41
N CYS A 56 31.16 15.13 22.79
CA CYS A 56 30.18 14.69 23.78
C CYS A 56 30.70 14.97 25.17
N ASN A 57 30.20 16.03 25.82
CA ASN A 57 30.56 16.33 27.20
C ASN A 57 29.84 15.39 28.17
N THR A 58 28.55 15.11 27.91
CA THR A 58 27.75 14.18 28.75
C THR A 58 26.74 13.42 27.91
N VAL A 59 26.54 12.13 28.21
CA VAL A 59 25.45 11.34 27.63
C VAL A 59 24.15 11.60 28.40
N VAL A 60 23.13 12.04 27.68
CA VAL A 60 21.82 12.40 28.24
C VAL A 60 20.88 11.21 28.25
N ALA A 61 20.82 10.45 27.16
CA ALA A 61 19.93 9.30 27.00
C ALA A 61 20.51 8.31 25.98
N GLY A 62 20.03 7.07 26.00
CA GLY A 62 20.30 6.12 24.94
C GLY A 62 19.14 5.15 24.76
N GLU A 63 18.81 4.84 23.51
CA GLU A 63 17.71 3.95 23.17
C GLU A 63 18.02 3.08 21.95
N MET A 64 17.18 2.07 21.71
CA MET A 64 17.27 1.17 20.56
C MET A 64 16.17 1.46 19.55
N ILE A 65 16.54 1.59 18.27
CA ILE A 65 15.57 1.71 17.17
C ILE A 65 15.17 0.30 16.72
N VAL A 66 14.09 -0.23 17.30
CA VAL A 66 13.63 -1.61 17.04
C VAL A 66 13.39 -1.88 15.56
N ARG A 67 12.81 -0.90 14.85
CA ARG A 67 12.47 -1.01 13.42
C ARG A 67 13.68 -1.13 12.49
N LYS A 68 14.87 -0.66 12.90
CA LYS A 68 16.11 -0.73 12.09
C LYS A 68 16.95 -1.98 12.39
N ASN A 69 16.65 -2.72 13.46
CA ASN A 69 17.42 -3.91 13.83
C ASN A 69 17.33 -5.02 12.76
N THR A 70 18.45 -5.66 12.50
CA THR A 70 18.55 -6.82 11.59
C THR A 70 18.98 -8.06 12.36
N ALA A 71 19.05 -9.22 11.69
CA ALA A 71 19.60 -10.44 12.28
C ALA A 71 21.09 -10.28 12.67
N GLU A 72 21.80 -9.35 12.04
CA GLU A 72 23.24 -9.17 12.17
C GLU A 72 23.61 -7.97 13.04
N ASN A 73 22.75 -6.96 13.15
CA ASN A 73 23.07 -5.68 13.78
C ASN A 73 21.92 -5.09 14.62
N TYR A 74 22.29 -4.50 15.75
CA TYR A 74 21.43 -3.61 16.54
C TYR A 74 21.71 -2.15 16.19
N TYR A 75 20.69 -1.31 16.26
CA TYR A 75 20.83 0.13 16.08
C TYR A 75 20.48 0.86 17.38
N PHE A 76 21.44 1.66 17.86
CA PHE A 76 21.29 2.49 19.05
C PHE A 76 21.35 3.97 18.68
N VAL A 77 20.55 4.78 19.35
CA VAL A 77 20.68 6.23 19.33
C VAL A 77 21.14 6.66 20.71
N ILE A 78 22.26 7.38 20.75
CA ILE A 78 22.81 7.98 21.96
C ILE A 78 22.64 9.50 21.85
N THR A 79 21.87 10.09 22.75
CA THR A 79 21.73 11.54 22.84
C THR A 79 22.84 12.09 23.73
N CYS A 80 23.73 12.88 23.13
CA CYS A 80 24.82 13.58 23.80
C CYS A 80 24.46 15.04 24.03
N ARG A 81 25.13 15.66 25.01
CA ARG A 81 25.12 17.11 25.24
C ARG A 81 26.54 17.63 25.14
N ASP A 82 26.74 18.66 24.33
CA ASP A 82 28.05 19.29 24.12
C ASP A 82 28.41 20.33 25.21
N SER A 83 29.56 20.98 25.06
CA SER A 83 30.04 22.04 25.97
C SER A 83 29.16 23.30 25.94
N ASN A 84 28.36 23.50 24.89
CA ASN A 84 27.41 24.61 24.76
C ASN A 84 26.01 24.24 25.29
N LEU A 85 25.88 23.12 26.00
CA LEU A 85 24.63 22.56 26.51
C LEU A 85 23.63 22.16 25.41
N LYS A 86 24.06 22.06 24.15
CA LYS A 86 23.20 21.64 23.04
C LYS A 86 23.16 20.12 22.96
N THR A 87 21.96 19.58 22.78
CA THR A 87 21.76 18.14 22.62
C THR A 87 21.84 17.74 21.15
N TYR A 88 22.44 16.58 20.90
CA TYR A 88 22.60 16.02 19.55
C TYR A 88 22.62 14.49 19.64
N ASN A 89 22.31 13.81 18.53
CA ASN A 89 22.20 12.35 18.53
C ASN A 89 23.36 11.71 17.77
N LEU A 90 23.84 10.58 18.28
CA LEU A 90 24.80 9.70 17.65
C LEU A 90 24.12 8.35 17.39
N THR A 91 24.10 7.92 16.13
CA THR A 91 23.53 6.63 15.74
C THR A 91 24.63 5.61 15.59
N TYR A 92 24.52 4.52 16.35
CA TYR A 92 25.48 3.42 16.36
C TYR A 92 24.88 2.16 15.77
N GLN A 93 25.66 1.47 14.96
CA GLN A 93 25.42 0.11 14.54
C GLN A 93 26.27 -0.82 15.42
N TYR A 94 25.64 -1.86 15.98
CA TYR A 94 26.31 -2.79 16.87
C TYR A 94 26.10 -4.24 16.41
N PRO A 95 27.14 -4.95 15.97
CA PRO A 95 27.03 -6.33 15.53
C PRO A 95 26.52 -7.27 16.62
N VAL A 96 25.59 -8.16 16.28
CA VAL A 96 24.99 -9.14 17.21
C VAL A 96 26.04 -10.09 17.77
N ALA A 97 27.01 -10.52 16.94
CA ALA A 97 28.13 -11.38 17.35
C ALA A 97 29.43 -10.61 17.71
N GLY A 98 29.48 -9.29 17.49
CA GLY A 98 30.71 -8.51 17.68
C GLY A 98 30.80 -7.78 19.02
N THR A 99 31.96 -7.17 19.26
CA THR A 99 32.34 -6.55 20.54
C THR A 99 32.41 -5.03 20.51
N ALA A 100 32.48 -4.39 19.34
CA ALA A 100 32.61 -2.93 19.22
C ALA A 100 31.42 -2.32 18.45
N PRO A 101 30.92 -1.15 18.88
CA PRO A 101 29.98 -0.35 18.10
C PRO A 101 30.69 0.35 16.94
N ASP A 102 29.96 0.66 15.88
CA ASP A 102 30.40 1.51 14.77
C ASP A 102 29.49 2.74 14.69
N LEU A 103 30.08 3.94 14.60
CA LEU A 103 29.33 5.19 14.54
C LEU A 103 28.89 5.42 13.10
N VAL A 104 27.59 5.28 12.84
CA VAL A 104 27.02 5.39 11.49
C VAL A 104 26.66 6.83 11.15
N ALA A 105 26.15 7.59 12.13
CA ALA A 105 25.74 8.97 11.90
C ALA A 105 25.86 9.83 13.15
N GLU A 106 26.34 11.06 12.98
CA GLU A 106 26.25 12.12 13.97
C GLU A 106 25.22 13.15 13.49
N GLN A 107 24.06 13.19 14.14
CA GLN A 107 23.05 14.22 13.91
C GLN A 107 23.54 15.51 14.54
N ARG A 108 24.23 16.36 13.77
CA ARG A 108 24.66 17.68 14.25
C ARG A 108 23.45 18.57 14.46
N SER A 109 23.41 19.33 15.57
CA SER A 109 22.42 20.40 15.71
C SER A 109 22.52 21.36 14.53
N LYS A 110 21.36 21.80 14.02
CA LYS A 110 21.16 22.68 12.86
C LYS A 110 22.02 23.96 12.89
N GLU A 111 22.53 24.35 14.05
CA GLU A 111 23.38 25.53 14.25
C GLU A 111 24.89 25.25 14.07
N ALA A 112 25.34 24.00 14.18
CA ALA A 112 26.75 23.62 13.92
C ALA A 112 27.02 23.38 12.42
N GLN A 113 25.97 23.17 11.61
CA GLN A 113 26.03 23.21 10.15
C GLN A 113 26.09 24.66 9.61
N LYS A 114 25.73 25.66 10.42
CA LYS A 114 25.98 27.09 10.13
C LYS A 114 27.47 27.44 10.25
N LYS A 115 28.23 27.07 9.23
CA LYS A 115 29.21 27.99 8.66
C LYS A 115 28.78 28.27 7.23
N ASN A 116 27.69 29.04 7.08
CA ASN A 116 27.51 29.77 5.82
C ASN A 116 28.79 30.59 5.66
N LYS A 117 29.59 30.30 4.64
CA LYS A 117 30.70 31.18 4.28
C LYS A 117 30.05 32.53 3.99
N THR A 118 30.34 33.52 4.82
CA THR A 118 29.95 34.90 4.55
C THR A 118 30.56 35.26 3.20
N VAL A 119 29.72 35.45 2.19
CA VAL A 119 30.16 35.85 0.86
C VAL A 119 30.27 37.37 0.89
N GLU A 120 31.49 37.89 0.88
CA GLU A 120 31.72 39.32 0.68
C GLU A 120 31.43 39.66 -0.79
N ILE A 121 30.55 40.63 -1.03
CA ILE A 121 30.15 41.09 -2.37
C ILE A 121 30.84 42.43 -2.61
N GLU A 122 31.72 42.47 -3.61
CA GLU A 122 32.38 43.71 -4.05
C GLU A 122 31.42 44.54 -4.92
N GLU A 123 31.61 45.87 -5.00
CA GLU A 123 30.76 46.78 -5.81
C GLU A 123 30.75 46.44 -7.32
N THR A 124 31.66 45.58 -7.79
CA THR A 124 31.76 45.10 -9.17
C THR A 124 30.75 44.01 -9.54
N GLY A 125 29.93 43.54 -8.59
CA GLY A 125 28.91 42.51 -8.79
C GLY A 125 29.33 41.11 -8.32
N VAL A 126 28.38 40.17 -8.38
CA VAL A 126 28.57 38.78 -7.93
C VAL A 126 29.23 37.93 -9.01
N SER A 127 30.35 37.29 -8.72
CA SER A 127 30.95 36.28 -9.62
C SER A 127 30.17 34.97 -9.60
N GLY A 128 30.28 34.15 -10.65
CA GLY A 128 29.57 32.86 -10.71
C GLY A 128 29.88 31.89 -9.56
N ALA A 129 31.09 31.94 -8.98
CA ALA A 129 31.43 31.16 -7.79
C ALA A 129 30.75 31.71 -6.53
N GLN A 130 30.67 33.04 -6.38
CA GLN A 130 29.93 33.69 -5.29
C GLN A 130 28.42 33.44 -5.42
N ALA A 131 27.87 33.51 -6.65
CA ALA A 131 26.47 33.23 -6.92
C ALA A 131 26.09 31.80 -6.55
N LEU A 132 26.93 30.81 -6.91
CA LEU A 132 26.71 29.42 -6.51
C LEU A 132 26.72 29.26 -4.98
N GLN A 133 27.64 29.92 -4.27
CA GLN A 133 27.66 29.86 -2.80
C GLN A 133 26.45 30.53 -2.15
N LEU A 134 26.01 31.68 -2.67
CA LEU A 134 24.77 32.32 -2.23
C LEU A 134 23.55 31.42 -2.46
N CYS A 135 23.53 30.75 -3.61
CA CYS A 135 22.49 29.79 -3.96
C CYS A 135 22.46 28.58 -3.01
N LEU A 136 23.61 27.95 -2.74
CA LEU A 136 23.71 26.83 -1.79
C LEU A 136 23.34 27.24 -0.36
N ASN A 137 23.66 28.46 0.05
CA ASN A 137 23.24 29.00 1.35
C ASN A 137 21.72 29.18 1.42
N ALA A 138 21.09 29.66 0.35
CA ALA A 138 19.63 29.79 0.26
C ALA A 138 18.95 28.41 0.22
N PHE A 139 19.51 27.46 -0.53
CA PHE A 139 19.09 26.06 -0.57
C PHE A 139 19.05 25.42 0.81
N ASN A 140 20.17 25.45 1.55
CA ASN A 140 20.24 24.89 2.89
C ASN A 140 19.22 25.51 3.86
N LYS A 141 18.84 26.77 3.64
CA LYS A 141 17.80 27.45 4.43
C LYS A 141 16.40 27.00 4.01
N ALA A 142 16.14 26.88 2.71
CA ALA A 142 14.84 26.47 2.17
C ALA A 142 14.52 25.01 2.48
N THR A 143 15.53 24.14 2.58
CA THR A 143 15.37 22.71 2.87
C THR A 143 15.59 22.36 4.35
N ASP A 144 15.59 23.33 5.27
CA ASP A 144 15.87 23.08 6.70
C ASP A 144 14.80 22.18 7.36
N GLU A 145 13.58 22.17 6.84
CA GLU A 145 12.48 21.35 7.36
C GLU A 145 12.40 19.96 6.72
N LEU A 146 13.23 19.68 5.72
CA LEU A 146 13.27 18.40 5.02
C LEU A 146 14.32 17.46 5.64
N ASP A 147 13.97 16.17 5.75
CA ASP A 147 14.85 15.16 6.32
C ASP A 147 15.78 14.54 5.27
N GLU A 148 17.01 14.21 5.69
CA GLU A 148 18.03 13.47 4.91
C GLU A 148 18.26 14.00 3.46
N VAL A 149 18.31 15.33 3.30
CA VAL A 149 18.49 16.01 2.01
C VAL A 149 19.80 15.62 1.31
N GLN A 150 19.72 15.18 0.06
CA GLN A 150 20.87 14.83 -0.79
C GLN A 150 20.76 15.51 -2.16
N VAL A 151 21.77 16.31 -2.52
CA VAL A 151 21.86 16.92 -3.85
C VAL A 151 22.39 15.88 -4.85
N LEU A 152 21.66 15.63 -5.93
CA LEU A 152 21.95 14.53 -6.86
C LEU A 152 23.09 14.87 -7.84
N GLU A 153 23.16 16.12 -8.30
CA GLU A 153 24.15 16.57 -9.27
C GLU A 153 24.77 17.91 -8.89
N GLN A 154 26.02 18.14 -9.29
CA GLN A 154 26.65 19.45 -9.13
C GLN A 154 25.99 20.45 -10.09
N PRO A 155 25.47 21.58 -9.57
CA PRO A 155 24.73 22.53 -10.38
C PRO A 155 25.68 23.27 -11.34
N ALA A 156 25.42 23.13 -12.65
CA ALA A 156 25.92 24.06 -13.64
C ALA A 156 24.92 25.24 -13.76
N PRO A 157 25.39 26.49 -13.97
CA PRO A 157 24.50 27.61 -14.20
C PRO A 157 23.73 27.41 -15.52
N VAL A 158 22.42 27.55 -15.46
CA VAL A 158 21.51 27.52 -16.63
C VAL A 158 21.61 28.83 -17.41
N GLU A 159 21.81 29.95 -16.72
CA GLU A 159 22.08 31.27 -17.29
C GLU A 159 23.28 31.94 -16.59
N LEU A 160 24.06 32.69 -17.37
CA LEU A 160 25.25 33.41 -16.92
C LEU A 160 25.03 34.92 -17.08
N ALA A 161 25.40 35.68 -16.04
CA ALA A 161 25.61 37.14 -15.96
C ALA A 161 24.72 38.07 -16.82
N PRO A 162 24.08 39.11 -16.23
CA PRO A 162 24.31 39.65 -14.89
C PRO A 162 23.55 38.93 -13.77
N ASN A 163 22.63 38.03 -14.13
CA ASN A 163 21.90 37.18 -13.19
C ASN A 163 22.32 35.72 -13.41
N TYR A 164 22.51 34.99 -12.33
CA TYR A 164 22.82 33.57 -12.38
C TYR A 164 21.58 32.77 -12.02
N ARG A 165 21.28 31.74 -12.82
CA ARG A 165 20.21 30.79 -12.54
C ARG A 165 20.77 29.40 -12.38
N TYR A 166 20.37 28.70 -11.33
CA TYR A 166 20.74 27.32 -11.04
C TYR A 166 19.48 26.46 -10.89
N SER A 167 19.56 25.22 -11.36
CA SER A 167 18.59 24.17 -11.05
C SER A 167 19.33 23.08 -10.29
N LEU A 168 18.85 22.74 -9.10
CA LEU A 168 19.47 21.77 -8.20
C LEU A 168 18.50 20.61 -7.98
N PRO A 169 18.63 19.48 -8.69
CA PRO A 169 17.87 18.29 -8.36
C PRO A 169 18.36 17.70 -7.03
N PHE A 170 17.44 17.38 -6.13
CA PHE A 170 17.76 16.81 -4.82
C PHE A 170 16.68 15.83 -4.35
N THR A 171 17.06 14.93 -3.45
CA THR A 171 16.11 14.07 -2.73
C THR A 171 16.01 14.48 -1.26
N ALA A 172 14.85 14.23 -0.66
CA ALA A 172 14.64 14.26 0.78
C ALA A 172 13.83 13.03 1.19
N GLN A 173 13.88 12.61 2.45
CA GLN A 173 13.10 11.47 2.91
C GLN A 173 11.69 11.88 3.35
N SER A 174 10.70 11.07 2.95
CA SER A 174 9.35 11.10 3.52
C SER A 174 9.36 10.61 4.98
N GLU A 175 8.24 10.79 5.69
CA GLU A 175 8.06 10.23 7.04
C GLU A 175 8.21 8.70 7.11
N LEU A 176 7.98 8.01 5.97
CA LEU A 176 8.17 6.57 5.82
C LEU A 176 9.59 6.18 5.40
N GLY A 177 10.47 7.17 5.15
CA GLY A 177 11.88 6.99 4.79
C GLY A 177 12.11 6.71 3.31
N ASN A 178 11.17 7.04 2.42
CA ASN A 178 11.36 6.91 0.99
C ASN A 178 11.89 8.21 0.39
N ASP A 179 12.71 8.10 -0.65
CA ASP A 179 13.25 9.27 -1.34
C ASP A 179 12.15 9.98 -2.15
N VAL A 180 11.97 11.27 -1.87
CA VAL A 180 11.10 12.19 -2.60
C VAL A 180 11.98 13.14 -3.41
N LEU A 181 11.74 13.19 -4.71
CA LEU A 181 12.50 14.01 -5.65
C LEU A 181 11.94 15.43 -5.74
N TYR A 182 12.83 16.40 -5.64
CA TYR A 182 12.54 17.83 -5.77
C TYR A 182 13.58 18.48 -6.69
N SER A 183 13.26 19.68 -7.17
CA SER A 183 14.19 20.57 -7.84
C SER A 183 14.14 21.95 -7.20
N ALA A 184 15.30 22.48 -6.83
CA ALA A 184 15.41 23.85 -6.36
C ALA A 184 15.85 24.77 -7.49
N HIS A 185 14.98 25.72 -7.85
CA HIS A 185 15.26 26.78 -8.81
C HIS A 185 15.72 28.03 -8.09
N CYS A 186 16.92 28.48 -8.43
CA CYS A 186 17.61 29.50 -7.68
C CYS A 186 18.10 30.61 -8.60
N GLN A 187 17.68 31.84 -8.32
CA GLN A 187 18.07 33.04 -9.06
C GLN A 187 18.87 33.96 -8.15
N VAL A 188 20.09 34.31 -8.58
CA VAL A 188 20.97 35.25 -7.89
C VAL A 188 21.19 36.48 -8.75
N GLU A 189 20.78 37.64 -8.25
CA GLU A 189 20.94 38.92 -8.93
C GLU A 189 22.36 39.48 -8.76
N SER A 190 22.71 40.48 -9.58
CA SER A 190 24.03 41.12 -9.56
C SER A 190 24.42 41.75 -8.22
N LYS A 191 23.44 42.05 -7.35
CA LYS A 191 23.63 42.57 -5.98
C LYS A 191 23.73 41.49 -4.91
N GLY A 192 23.58 40.21 -5.28
CA GLY A 192 23.57 39.05 -4.38
C GLY A 192 22.22 38.76 -3.73
N GLU A 193 21.15 39.48 -4.10
CA GLU A 193 19.80 39.08 -3.76
C GLU A 193 19.52 37.71 -4.37
N THR A 194 19.07 36.77 -3.52
CA THR A 194 18.87 35.37 -3.89
C THR A 194 17.42 34.99 -3.67
N GLN A 195 16.77 34.51 -4.72
CA GLN A 195 15.44 33.91 -4.68
C GLN A 195 15.59 32.42 -4.93
N ILE A 196 14.88 31.61 -4.15
CA ILE A 196 14.87 30.16 -4.31
C ILE A 196 13.43 29.65 -4.20
N GLU A 197 13.08 28.76 -5.12
CA GLU A 197 11.81 28.08 -5.19
C GLU A 197 12.08 26.58 -5.19
N LEU A 198 11.36 25.84 -4.33
CA LEU A 198 11.41 24.39 -4.31
C LEU A 198 10.21 23.88 -5.09
N VAL A 199 10.46 23.04 -6.09
CA VAL A 199 9.44 22.43 -6.92
C VAL A 199 9.45 20.94 -6.67
N LEU A 200 8.29 20.38 -6.34
CA LEU A 200 8.10 18.95 -6.26
C LEU A 200 8.12 18.37 -7.68
N GLU A 201 9.00 17.41 -7.93
CA GLU A 201 9.07 16.70 -9.21
C GLU A 201 8.01 15.61 -9.27
N GLU A 202 7.55 15.25 -10.47
CA GLU A 202 6.50 14.25 -10.68
C GLU A 202 6.80 12.91 -9.99
N MET A 203 8.05 12.43 -10.10
CA MET A 203 8.49 11.21 -9.43
C MET A 203 8.49 11.34 -7.90
N GLY A 204 8.74 12.53 -7.37
CA GLY A 204 8.60 12.83 -5.95
C GLY A 204 7.14 12.81 -5.52
N ALA A 205 6.25 13.39 -6.33
CA ALA A 205 4.80 13.34 -6.10
C ALA A 205 4.29 11.90 -6.08
N VAL A 206 4.75 11.04 -6.99
CA VAL A 206 4.45 9.60 -6.96
C VAL A 206 4.95 8.93 -5.68
N ALA A 207 6.13 9.30 -5.17
CA ALA A 207 6.65 8.77 -3.91
C ALA A 207 5.78 9.17 -2.71
N ILE A 208 5.43 10.46 -2.59
CA ILE A 208 4.50 10.97 -1.56
C ILE A 208 3.18 10.22 -1.64
N CYS A 209 2.64 10.10 -2.85
CA CYS A 209 1.36 9.46 -3.06
C CYS A 209 1.33 7.98 -2.64
N ARG A 210 2.38 7.23 -3.00
CA ARG A 210 2.52 5.82 -2.59
C ARG A 210 2.58 5.67 -1.08
N ASP A 211 3.21 6.62 -0.39
CA ASP A 211 3.35 6.59 1.06
C ASP A 211 2.04 6.92 1.76
N SER A 212 1.33 7.94 1.29
CA SER A 212 0.00 8.28 1.78
C SER A 212 -1.01 7.15 1.52
N LEU A 213 -0.98 6.53 0.34
CA LEU A 213 -1.81 5.37 0.04
C LEU A 213 -1.51 4.20 0.98
N ARG A 214 -0.24 3.91 1.27
CA ARG A 214 0.12 2.83 2.22
C ARG A 214 -0.38 3.12 3.63
N ALA A 215 -0.37 4.38 4.05
CA ALA A 215 -0.89 4.79 5.35
C ALA A 215 -2.41 4.58 5.43
N GLU A 216 -3.15 5.04 4.42
CA GLU A 216 -4.62 4.93 4.35
C GLU A 216 -5.09 3.47 4.13
N ALA A 217 -4.39 2.73 3.27
CA ALA A 217 -4.79 1.37 2.92
C ALA A 217 -4.45 0.32 4.00
N ILE A 218 -3.91 0.73 5.15
CA ILE A 218 -3.50 -0.18 6.23
C ILE A 218 -4.66 -1.06 6.73
N LEU A 219 -5.90 -0.56 6.65
CA LEU A 219 -7.11 -1.26 7.05
C LEU A 219 -7.49 -2.40 6.07
N TYR A 220 -7.08 -2.30 4.81
CA TYR A 220 -7.35 -3.31 3.79
C TYR A 220 -6.34 -4.46 3.82
N GLY A 221 -5.16 -4.24 4.41
CA GLY A 221 -4.14 -5.27 4.62
C GLY A 221 -2.86 -5.01 3.83
N ARG A 222 -2.24 -6.07 3.30
CA ARG A 222 -1.04 -5.91 2.47
C ARG A 222 -1.46 -5.49 1.06
N ILE A 223 -1.04 -4.30 0.66
CA ILE A 223 -1.25 -3.80 -0.69
C ILE A 223 -0.05 -4.08 -1.60
N ASN A 224 -0.32 -4.30 -2.88
CA ASN A 224 0.68 -4.31 -3.94
C ASN A 224 0.30 -3.25 -4.98
N ILE A 225 1.10 -2.18 -5.06
CA ILE A 225 0.85 -1.08 -5.99
C ILE A 225 1.38 -1.48 -7.36
N ASP A 226 0.54 -1.37 -8.39
CA ASP A 226 0.94 -1.64 -9.77
C ASP A 226 1.67 -0.42 -10.31
N THR A 227 3.00 -0.49 -10.29
CA THR A 227 3.85 0.63 -10.67
C THR A 227 3.86 0.91 -12.17
N GLU A 228 3.46 -0.06 -13.01
CA GLU A 228 3.45 0.07 -14.47
C GLU A 228 2.18 0.78 -14.96
N ALA A 229 1.10 0.73 -14.18
CA ALA A 229 -0.19 1.34 -14.48
C ALA A 229 -0.41 2.68 -13.76
N ILE A 230 0.64 3.32 -13.26
CA ILE A 230 0.55 4.65 -12.63
C ILE A 230 0.32 5.70 -13.70
N GLU A 231 -0.76 6.46 -13.56
CA GLU A 231 -1.04 7.63 -14.40
C GLU A 231 -0.91 8.89 -13.56
N SER A 232 -0.05 9.80 -14.02
CA SER A 232 0.16 11.14 -13.45
C SER A 232 -0.45 12.18 -14.37
N LEU A 233 -1.24 13.08 -13.80
CA LEU A 233 -1.84 14.20 -14.50
C LEU A 233 -1.50 15.49 -13.74
N PRO A 234 -0.99 16.52 -14.41
CA PRO A 234 -0.83 17.83 -13.77
C PRO A 234 -2.21 18.35 -13.35
N THR A 235 -2.32 18.93 -12.16
CA THR A 235 -3.57 19.57 -11.73
C THR A 235 -3.71 20.96 -12.35
N GLU A 236 -4.94 21.50 -12.34
CA GLU A 236 -5.19 22.90 -12.71
C GLU A 236 -4.58 23.90 -11.71
N VAL A 237 -4.11 23.42 -10.55
CA VAL A 237 -3.41 24.21 -9.55
C VAL A 237 -1.92 24.23 -9.90
N GLU A 238 -1.36 25.44 -10.02
CA GLU A 238 0.05 25.66 -10.34
C GLU A 238 0.94 24.89 -9.34
N GLY A 239 1.70 23.91 -9.81
CA GLY A 239 2.63 23.11 -9.00
C GLY A 239 2.04 21.87 -8.31
N GLY A 240 0.78 21.51 -8.56
CA GLY A 240 0.17 20.29 -7.99
C GLY A 240 0.13 19.08 -8.95
N TYR A 241 -0.12 17.91 -8.37
CA TYR A 241 -0.23 16.63 -9.10
C TYR A 241 -1.51 15.89 -8.74
N MET A 242 -2.12 15.24 -9.72
CA MET A 242 -3.18 14.24 -9.52
C MET A 242 -2.67 12.91 -10.03
N ILE A 243 -2.60 11.91 -9.14
CA ILE A 243 -2.01 10.62 -9.43
C ILE A 243 -3.07 9.55 -9.18
N GLU A 244 -3.30 8.70 -10.18
CA GLU A 244 -4.13 7.51 -10.06
C GLU A 244 -3.21 6.30 -9.85
N LEU A 245 -3.34 5.65 -8.69
CA LEU A 245 -2.57 4.47 -8.30
C LEU A 245 -3.48 3.25 -8.22
N PRO A 246 -3.44 2.34 -9.20
CA PRO A 246 -4.09 1.06 -9.04
C PRO A 246 -3.28 0.14 -8.10
N PHE A 247 -3.97 -0.58 -7.24
CA PHE A 247 -3.33 -1.49 -6.28
C PHE A 247 -4.18 -2.73 -5.98
N ASP A 248 -3.50 -3.78 -5.56
CA ASP A 248 -4.08 -5.07 -5.24
C ASP A 248 -4.06 -5.32 -3.74
N VAL A 249 -5.14 -5.85 -3.20
CA VAL A 249 -5.23 -6.33 -1.81
C VAL A 249 -5.47 -7.83 -1.84
N THR A 250 -4.64 -8.61 -1.16
CA THR A 250 -4.90 -10.04 -0.96
C THR A 250 -5.69 -10.24 0.33
N ASN A 251 -6.92 -10.74 0.23
CA ASN A 251 -7.76 -11.00 1.39
C ASN A 251 -7.35 -12.32 2.11
N ARG A 252 -8.03 -12.65 3.21
CA ARG A 252 -7.70 -13.83 4.04
C ARG A 252 -7.90 -15.18 3.34
N ILE A 253 -8.74 -15.23 2.31
CA ILE A 253 -9.00 -16.45 1.52
C ILE A 253 -8.07 -16.56 0.31
N GLY A 254 -7.17 -15.58 0.12
CA GLY A 254 -6.14 -15.58 -0.91
C GLY A 254 -6.58 -14.94 -2.23
N SER A 255 -7.79 -14.39 -2.29
CA SER A 255 -8.28 -13.67 -3.47
C SER A 255 -7.68 -12.28 -3.53
N THR A 256 -7.34 -11.86 -4.75
CA THR A 256 -6.81 -10.53 -5.03
C THR A 256 -7.93 -9.60 -5.44
N ILE A 257 -8.14 -8.53 -4.66
CA ILE A 257 -9.13 -7.49 -4.89
C ILE A 257 -8.41 -6.25 -5.44
N ARG A 258 -8.82 -5.80 -6.62
CA ARG A 258 -8.24 -4.65 -7.31
C ARG A 258 -8.95 -3.35 -6.89
N TYR A 259 -8.19 -2.38 -6.43
CA TYR A 259 -8.62 -1.03 -6.08
C TYR A 259 -7.87 0.01 -6.92
N GLY A 260 -8.42 1.22 -6.95
CA GLY A 260 -7.76 2.42 -7.43
C GLY A 260 -7.67 3.43 -6.30
N SER A 261 -6.69 4.33 -6.35
CA SER A 261 -6.70 5.51 -5.51
C SER A 261 -6.42 6.76 -6.32
N ARG A 262 -7.22 7.80 -6.09
CA ARG A 262 -6.94 9.14 -6.56
C ARG A 262 -6.21 9.91 -5.49
N CYS A 263 -5.14 10.55 -5.87
CA CYS A 263 -4.22 11.19 -4.97
C CYS A 263 -3.92 12.59 -5.47
N THR A 264 -4.36 13.60 -4.73
CA THR A 264 -4.12 15.00 -5.08
C THR A 264 -3.05 15.56 -4.17
N ILE A 265 -1.99 16.08 -4.77
CA ILE A 265 -0.86 16.70 -4.08
C ILE A 265 -0.82 18.17 -4.47
N ASP A 266 -0.85 19.06 -3.49
CA ASP A 266 -0.72 20.49 -3.72
C ASP A 266 0.75 20.95 -3.83
N ALA A 267 0.96 22.23 -4.12
CA ALA A 267 2.28 22.82 -4.26
C ALA A 267 3.10 22.82 -2.95
N GLU A 268 2.44 22.70 -1.79
CA GLU A 268 3.09 22.63 -0.47
C GLU A 268 3.45 21.18 -0.10
N GLY A 269 3.05 20.20 -0.90
CA GLY A 269 3.31 18.78 -0.70
C GLY A 269 2.28 18.09 0.18
N TYR A 270 1.15 18.73 0.52
CA TYR A 270 0.06 18.06 1.19
C TYR A 270 -0.65 17.12 0.23
N SER A 271 -0.94 15.90 0.71
CA SER A 271 -1.59 14.87 -0.08
C SER A 271 -2.94 14.50 0.50
N GLU A 272 -3.94 14.36 -0.38
CA GLU A 272 -5.25 13.80 -0.07
C GLU A 272 -5.45 12.56 -0.94
N VAL A 273 -5.80 11.43 -0.31
CA VAL A 273 -5.96 10.13 -0.97
C VAL A 273 -7.41 9.66 -0.83
N THR A 274 -8.04 9.36 -1.96
CA THR A 274 -9.36 8.72 -2.04
C THR A 274 -9.22 7.34 -2.65
N ILE A 275 -9.56 6.29 -1.91
CA ILE A 275 -9.57 4.90 -2.37
C ILE A 275 -10.95 4.57 -2.94
N HIS A 276 -10.99 3.87 -4.07
CA HIS A 276 -12.22 3.38 -4.68
C HIS A 276 -12.04 1.96 -5.24
N LEU A 277 -13.12 1.17 -5.22
CA LEU A 277 -13.12 -0.19 -5.74
C LEU A 277 -13.18 -0.17 -7.27
N LEU A 278 -12.35 -0.97 -7.94
CA LEU A 278 -12.39 -1.12 -9.39
C LEU A 278 -13.30 -2.28 -9.80
N PRO A 279 -13.86 -2.29 -11.03
CA PRO A 279 -14.76 -3.35 -11.49
C PRO A 279 -14.18 -4.76 -11.33
N ALA A 280 -12.89 -4.94 -11.64
CA ALA A 280 -12.21 -6.23 -11.47
C ALA A 280 -12.14 -6.67 -10.00
N GLY A 281 -11.97 -5.72 -9.07
CA GLY A 281 -12.00 -6.00 -7.63
C GLY A 281 -13.40 -6.34 -7.13
N ALA A 282 -14.41 -5.60 -7.58
CA ALA A 282 -15.81 -5.89 -7.26
C ALA A 282 -16.22 -7.29 -7.75
N LEU A 283 -15.82 -7.67 -8.97
CA LEU A 283 -16.03 -9.03 -9.48
C LEU A 283 -15.32 -10.10 -8.63
N ALA A 284 -14.11 -9.82 -8.14
CA ALA A 284 -13.40 -10.73 -7.24
C ALA A 284 -14.16 -10.92 -5.92
N ILE A 285 -14.66 -9.83 -5.32
CA ILE A 285 -15.51 -9.87 -4.11
C ILE A 285 -16.77 -10.71 -4.37
N CYS A 286 -17.42 -10.53 -5.52
CA CYS A 286 -18.59 -11.33 -5.89
C CYS A 286 -18.30 -12.82 -6.02
N LYS A 287 -17.16 -13.19 -6.61
CA LYS A 287 -16.75 -14.60 -6.73
C LYS A 287 -16.49 -15.21 -5.35
N ASP A 288 -15.89 -14.45 -4.43
CA ASP A 288 -15.66 -14.88 -3.06
C ASP A 288 -16.97 -15.08 -2.28
N GLY A 289 -17.91 -14.13 -2.42
CA GLY A 289 -19.26 -14.25 -1.88
C GLY A 289 -19.98 -15.48 -2.44
N LEU A 290 -19.87 -15.71 -3.76
CA LEU A 290 -20.47 -16.86 -4.42
C LEU A 290 -19.88 -18.19 -3.93
N LEU A 291 -18.56 -18.27 -3.71
CA LEU A 291 -17.95 -19.47 -3.11
C LEU A 291 -18.48 -19.75 -1.70
N THR A 292 -18.77 -18.70 -0.94
CA THR A 292 -19.34 -18.81 0.41
C THR A 292 -20.80 -19.29 0.37
N GLU A 293 -21.63 -18.68 -0.49
CA GLU A 293 -23.03 -19.08 -0.68
C GLU A 293 -23.17 -20.50 -1.23
N THR A 294 -22.25 -20.93 -2.09
CA THR A 294 -22.27 -22.24 -2.73
C THR A 294 -21.50 -23.32 -1.97
N LEU A 295 -21.09 -23.05 -0.73
CA LEU A 295 -20.25 -23.96 0.08
C LEU A 295 -20.89 -25.35 0.31
N LEU A 296 -22.22 -25.44 0.27
CA LEU A 296 -22.96 -26.70 0.38
C LEU A 296 -23.14 -27.43 -0.97
N MET A 297 -22.83 -26.78 -2.09
CA MET A 297 -22.91 -27.35 -3.43
C MET A 297 -21.62 -28.11 -3.74
N LYS A 298 -21.73 -29.24 -4.45
CA LYS A 298 -20.55 -30.05 -4.80
C LYS A 298 -19.98 -29.58 -6.14
N SER A 299 -18.65 -29.55 -6.26
CA SER A 299 -17.93 -29.32 -7.53
C SER A 299 -18.32 -28.02 -8.25
N VAL A 300 -18.34 -26.90 -7.52
CA VAL A 300 -18.63 -25.57 -8.07
C VAL A 300 -17.52 -25.13 -9.00
N THR A 301 -17.86 -24.67 -10.19
CA THR A 301 -16.96 -24.06 -11.18
C THR A 301 -17.55 -22.73 -11.61
N ILE A 302 -16.94 -21.63 -11.16
CA ILE A 302 -17.39 -20.26 -11.46
C ILE A 302 -16.72 -19.80 -12.75
N ALA A 303 -17.47 -19.12 -13.63
CA ALA A 303 -16.91 -18.55 -14.84
C ALA A 303 -15.87 -17.46 -14.53
N GLU A 304 -14.89 -17.32 -15.41
CA GLU A 304 -13.85 -16.29 -15.27
C GLU A 304 -14.40 -14.88 -15.48
N GLN A 305 -15.41 -14.73 -16.34
CA GLN A 305 -16.04 -13.44 -16.65
C GLN A 305 -17.52 -13.45 -16.27
N ALA A 306 -18.04 -12.26 -15.93
CA ALA A 306 -19.46 -12.03 -15.79
C ALA A 306 -20.14 -12.03 -17.18
N SER A 307 -21.40 -12.48 -17.25
CA SER A 307 -22.24 -12.39 -18.45
C SER A 307 -22.84 -11.01 -18.65
N ALA A 308 -22.99 -10.23 -17.57
CA ALA A 308 -23.41 -8.83 -17.59
C ALA A 308 -22.76 -8.05 -16.45
N GLU A 309 -22.43 -6.79 -16.72
CA GLU A 309 -21.87 -5.83 -15.76
C GLU A 309 -22.67 -4.53 -15.84
N GLY A 310 -23.05 -3.99 -14.68
CA GLY A 310 -23.74 -2.71 -14.57
C GLY A 310 -23.18 -1.89 -13.42
N ILE A 311 -22.87 -0.61 -13.70
CA ILE A 311 -22.42 0.35 -12.70
C ILE A 311 -23.56 1.34 -12.45
N ASN A 312 -24.02 1.45 -11.20
CA ASN A 312 -25.05 2.41 -10.82
C ASN A 312 -24.54 3.26 -9.64
N GLY A 313 -23.99 4.44 -9.95
CA GLY A 313 -23.25 5.23 -8.97
C GLY A 313 -21.98 4.50 -8.52
N ASN A 314 -21.83 4.29 -7.21
CA ASN A 314 -20.71 3.57 -6.62
C ASN A 314 -20.97 2.05 -6.46
N ARG A 315 -22.09 1.54 -7.00
CA ARG A 315 -22.45 0.13 -6.89
C ARG A 315 -22.14 -0.65 -8.17
N PHE A 316 -21.64 -1.86 -8.00
CA PHE A 316 -21.37 -2.79 -9.08
C PHE A 316 -22.39 -3.93 -9.07
N ASN A 317 -22.91 -4.27 -10.24
CA ASN A 317 -23.85 -5.36 -10.43
C ASN A 317 -23.27 -6.35 -11.43
N PHE A 318 -23.23 -7.63 -11.07
CA PHE A 318 -22.73 -8.69 -11.92
C PHE A 318 -23.73 -9.84 -12.04
N GLU A 319 -23.90 -10.34 -13.26
CA GLU A 319 -24.46 -11.67 -13.50
C GLU A 319 -23.29 -12.63 -13.76
N ILE A 320 -23.11 -13.65 -12.91
CA ILE A 320 -21.97 -14.57 -12.99
C ILE A 320 -22.49 -15.98 -13.25
N PRO A 321 -22.24 -16.55 -14.44
CA PRO A 321 -22.59 -17.94 -14.70
C PRO A 321 -21.65 -18.88 -13.93
N PHE A 322 -22.21 -19.96 -13.37
CA PHE A 322 -21.42 -21.00 -12.74
C PHE A 322 -22.05 -22.38 -12.94
N LYS A 323 -21.26 -23.43 -12.73
CA LYS A 323 -21.70 -24.83 -12.77
C LYS A 323 -21.54 -25.45 -11.39
N ALA A 324 -22.50 -26.27 -10.99
CA ALA A 324 -22.39 -27.03 -9.74
C ALA A 324 -23.14 -28.36 -9.87
N ASN A 325 -22.75 -29.35 -9.06
CA ASN A 325 -23.49 -30.60 -8.96
C ASN A 325 -24.68 -30.44 -8.03
N ASP A 326 -25.84 -30.89 -8.49
CA ASP A 326 -27.04 -30.99 -7.65
C ASP A 326 -26.89 -32.12 -6.60
N PRO A 327 -27.86 -32.27 -5.67
CA PRO A 327 -27.83 -33.35 -4.68
C PRO A 327 -27.80 -34.77 -5.29
N ASP A 328 -28.23 -34.92 -6.55
CA ASP A 328 -28.25 -36.17 -7.30
C ASP A 328 -26.94 -36.43 -8.06
N GLY A 329 -25.96 -35.50 -7.98
CA GLY A 329 -24.64 -35.61 -8.60
C GLY A 329 -24.57 -35.14 -10.05
N ASN A 330 -25.65 -34.55 -10.60
CA ASN A 330 -25.67 -34.04 -11.97
C ASN A 330 -25.14 -32.61 -12.00
N GLN A 331 -24.21 -32.33 -12.91
CA GLN A 331 -23.73 -30.97 -13.13
C GLN A 331 -24.81 -30.13 -13.82
N ARG A 332 -25.11 -28.95 -13.27
CA ARG A 332 -26.10 -28.00 -13.79
C ARG A 332 -25.51 -26.61 -13.93
N ASN A 333 -26.08 -25.81 -14.82
CA ASN A 333 -25.75 -24.39 -14.97
C ASN A 333 -26.64 -23.57 -14.02
N PHE A 334 -26.02 -22.58 -13.40
CA PHE A 334 -26.62 -21.63 -12.48
C PHE A 334 -26.17 -20.22 -12.86
N LYS A 335 -26.92 -19.23 -12.36
CA LYS A 335 -26.56 -17.82 -12.42
C LYS A 335 -26.49 -17.28 -11.01
N ALA A 336 -25.48 -16.46 -10.76
CA ALA A 336 -25.40 -15.66 -9.56
C ALA A 336 -25.64 -14.20 -9.91
N PHE A 337 -26.47 -13.52 -9.13
CA PHE A 337 -26.57 -12.07 -9.17
C PHE A 337 -25.83 -11.53 -7.96
N CYS A 338 -24.87 -10.65 -8.21
CA CYS A 338 -24.09 -10.04 -7.17
C CYS A 338 -24.18 -8.52 -7.25
N GLU A 339 -24.49 -7.88 -6.14
CA GLU A 339 -24.39 -6.44 -5.94
C GLU A 339 -23.25 -6.17 -4.95
N VAL A 340 -22.31 -5.31 -5.31
CA VAL A 340 -21.25 -4.80 -4.41
C VAL A 340 -21.50 -3.32 -4.17
N ASP A 341 -21.58 -2.94 -2.91
CA ASP A 341 -21.77 -1.54 -2.51
C ASP A 341 -20.45 -0.76 -2.41
N GLU A 342 -20.54 0.49 -1.95
CA GLU A 342 -19.40 1.39 -1.82
C GLU A 342 -18.45 1.03 -0.67
N GLU A 343 -18.93 0.26 0.32
CA GLU A 343 -18.11 -0.24 1.43
C GLU A 343 -17.41 -1.57 1.05
N GLY A 344 -17.75 -2.13 -0.12
CA GLY A 344 -17.21 -3.40 -0.61
C GLY A 344 -17.96 -4.60 -0.04
N GLU A 345 -19.15 -4.42 0.54
CA GLU A 345 -20.00 -5.53 0.95
C GLU A 345 -20.71 -6.12 -0.28
N ALA A 346 -20.68 -7.46 -0.40
CA ALA A 346 -21.34 -8.17 -1.49
C ALA A 346 -22.64 -8.84 -1.02
N TYR A 347 -23.72 -8.58 -1.75
CA TYR A 347 -24.95 -9.36 -1.69
C TYR A 347 -25.01 -10.30 -2.88
N VAL A 348 -24.96 -11.62 -2.63
CA VAL A 348 -25.00 -12.64 -3.68
C VAL A 348 -26.28 -13.46 -3.54
N SER A 349 -27.04 -13.56 -4.64
CA SER A 349 -28.14 -14.50 -4.79
C SER A 349 -27.84 -15.46 -5.93
N THR A 350 -28.38 -16.67 -5.87
CA THR A 350 -28.17 -17.69 -6.90
C THR A 350 -29.49 -18.26 -7.39
N GLU A 351 -29.57 -18.53 -8.69
CA GLU A 351 -30.70 -19.19 -9.33
C GLU A 351 -30.23 -20.28 -10.31
N ILE A 352 -31.09 -21.27 -10.54
CA ILE A 352 -30.85 -22.25 -11.60
C ILE A 352 -31.13 -21.57 -12.94
N ASP A 353 -30.22 -21.72 -13.90
CA ASP A 353 -30.43 -21.21 -15.24
C ASP A 353 -31.71 -21.81 -15.85
N ARG A 354 -32.58 -20.98 -16.43
CA ARG A 354 -33.86 -21.40 -17.02
C ARG A 354 -33.66 -22.45 -18.11
N ASP A 355 -32.60 -22.32 -18.89
CA ASP A 355 -32.26 -23.30 -19.92
C ASP A 355 -31.84 -24.64 -19.30
N ALA A 356 -31.16 -24.59 -18.15
CA ALA A 356 -30.83 -25.79 -17.39
C ALA A 356 -32.08 -26.46 -16.82
N ILE A 357 -33.10 -25.70 -16.39
CA ILE A 357 -34.40 -26.22 -15.93
C ILE A 357 -35.10 -26.99 -17.05
N VAL A 358 -35.17 -26.43 -18.26
CA VAL A 358 -35.75 -27.10 -19.42
C VAL A 358 -35.00 -28.40 -19.70
N ALA A 359 -33.66 -28.39 -19.68
CA ALA A 359 -32.85 -29.60 -19.86
C ALA A 359 -33.13 -30.68 -18.79
N VAL A 360 -33.34 -30.29 -17.52
CA VAL A 360 -33.77 -31.22 -16.46
C VAL A 360 -35.07 -31.90 -16.84
N CYS A 361 -36.06 -31.11 -17.24
CA CYS A 361 -37.38 -31.61 -17.59
C CYS A 361 -37.34 -32.53 -18.80
N ILE A 362 -36.58 -32.20 -19.84
CA ILE A 362 -36.37 -33.07 -21.01
C ILE A 362 -35.72 -34.40 -20.59
N GLY A 363 -34.70 -34.36 -19.73
CA GLY A 363 -34.06 -35.57 -19.20
C GLY A 363 -35.03 -36.47 -18.43
N GLU A 364 -35.90 -35.88 -17.62
CA GLU A 364 -36.95 -36.59 -16.88
C GLU A 364 -38.02 -37.18 -17.79
N VAL A 365 -38.43 -36.46 -18.85
CA VAL A 365 -39.32 -37.01 -19.89
C VAL A 365 -38.65 -38.24 -20.49
N LYS A 366 -37.43 -38.11 -21.02
CA LYS A 366 -36.69 -39.22 -21.65
C LYS A 366 -36.58 -40.44 -20.73
N ARG A 367 -36.33 -40.22 -19.43
CA ARG A 367 -36.28 -41.28 -18.41
C ARG A 367 -37.62 -41.97 -18.25
N LYS A 368 -38.71 -41.21 -18.06
CA LYS A 368 -40.05 -41.74 -17.79
C LYS A 368 -40.72 -42.35 -19.03
N THR A 369 -40.37 -41.87 -20.22
CA THR A 369 -40.86 -42.36 -21.51
C THR A 369 -39.93 -43.39 -22.14
N SER A 370 -38.90 -43.87 -21.43
CA SER A 370 -37.91 -44.84 -21.95
C SER A 370 -38.51 -46.14 -22.51
N LYS A 371 -39.74 -46.49 -22.11
CA LYS A 371 -40.49 -47.67 -22.60
C LYS A 371 -41.46 -47.35 -23.73
N MET A 372 -41.63 -46.08 -24.09
CA MET A 372 -42.51 -45.65 -25.19
C MET A 372 -41.77 -45.72 -26.53
N LYS A 373 -42.50 -46.00 -27.62
CA LYS A 373 -41.91 -46.10 -28.96
C LYS A 373 -41.99 -44.76 -29.69
N GLY A 374 -40.94 -44.42 -30.44
CA GLY A 374 -40.92 -43.25 -31.33
C GLY A 374 -41.13 -41.91 -30.60
N VAL A 375 -40.53 -41.74 -29.42
CA VAL A 375 -40.63 -40.49 -28.65
C VAL A 375 -39.81 -39.39 -29.32
N VAL A 376 -40.46 -38.26 -29.62
CA VAL A 376 -39.83 -37.05 -30.16
C VAL A 376 -40.23 -35.87 -29.29
N ILE A 377 -39.25 -35.25 -28.61
CA ILE A 377 -39.46 -34.01 -27.86
C ILE A 377 -39.60 -32.86 -28.87
N LEU A 378 -40.60 -32.00 -28.68
CA LEU A 378 -40.85 -30.86 -29.56
C LEU A 378 -40.22 -29.62 -28.93
N GLU A 379 -38.89 -29.49 -29.03
CA GLU A 379 -38.12 -28.44 -28.33
C GLU A 379 -38.55 -27.03 -28.74
N ASP A 380 -38.86 -26.82 -30.02
CA ASP A 380 -39.33 -25.53 -30.56
C ASP A 380 -40.75 -25.14 -30.09
N GLU A 381 -41.49 -26.08 -29.50
CA GLU A 381 -42.84 -25.86 -28.97
C GLU A 381 -42.87 -25.74 -27.44
N ILE A 382 -41.71 -25.75 -26.77
CA ILE A 382 -41.63 -25.60 -25.32
C ILE A 382 -42.00 -24.14 -24.97
N PRO A 383 -43.10 -23.89 -24.24
CA PRO A 383 -43.43 -22.55 -23.78
C PRO A 383 -42.41 -22.07 -22.74
N ALA A 384 -42.33 -20.74 -22.57
CA ALA A 384 -41.55 -20.16 -21.48
C ALA A 384 -41.98 -20.76 -20.13
N LEU A 385 -40.99 -21.04 -19.27
CA LEU A 385 -41.24 -21.58 -17.93
C LEU A 385 -42.15 -20.66 -17.14
N ALA A 386 -43.11 -21.24 -16.41
CA ALA A 386 -44.00 -20.53 -15.50
C ALA A 386 -43.59 -20.84 -14.04
N GLY A 387 -43.54 -19.84 -13.17
CA GLY A 387 -43.21 -20.04 -11.75
C GLY A 387 -42.71 -18.77 -11.08
N ASP A 388 -42.76 -18.74 -9.75
CA ASP A 388 -42.10 -17.75 -8.90
C ASP A 388 -40.96 -18.41 -8.11
N GLU A 389 -40.04 -17.59 -7.60
CA GLU A 389 -38.83 -18.05 -6.90
C GLU A 389 -39.15 -18.90 -5.65
N GLU A 390 -40.32 -18.74 -5.03
CA GLU A 390 -40.73 -19.47 -3.83
C GLU A 390 -41.32 -20.86 -4.12
N SER A 391 -42.09 -21.02 -5.21
CA SER A 391 -42.80 -22.27 -5.52
C SER A 391 -42.07 -23.20 -6.50
N GLY A 392 -40.97 -22.71 -7.08
CA GLY A 392 -40.17 -23.42 -8.07
C GLY A 392 -40.70 -23.24 -9.50
N TYR A 393 -39.99 -23.84 -10.45
CA TYR A 393 -40.26 -23.68 -11.87
C TYR A 393 -41.18 -24.78 -12.40
N VAL A 394 -42.18 -24.38 -13.18
CA VAL A 394 -43.09 -25.28 -13.90
C VAL A 394 -42.82 -25.18 -15.39
N GLY A 395 -42.35 -26.28 -15.97
CA GLY A 395 -42.15 -26.45 -17.40
C GLY A 395 -43.19 -27.39 -18.00
N ILE A 396 -43.67 -27.07 -19.19
CA ILE A 396 -44.50 -27.97 -20.00
C ILE A 396 -43.65 -28.46 -21.16
N ILE A 397 -43.40 -29.76 -21.25
CA ILE A 397 -42.58 -30.35 -22.31
C ILE A 397 -43.49 -31.12 -23.27
N PRO A 398 -43.86 -30.56 -24.43
CA PRO A 398 -44.61 -31.29 -25.44
C PRO A 398 -43.74 -32.35 -26.12
N PHE A 399 -44.32 -33.52 -26.37
CA PHE A 399 -43.66 -34.59 -27.10
C PHE A 399 -44.66 -35.49 -27.82
N ASP A 400 -44.22 -36.04 -28.94
CA ASP A 400 -44.97 -37.03 -29.71
C ASP A 400 -44.41 -38.43 -29.46
N ALA A 401 -45.27 -39.43 -29.57
CA ALA A 401 -44.93 -40.84 -29.45
C ALA A 401 -45.78 -41.71 -30.39
N THR A 402 -45.47 -43.00 -30.47
CA THR A 402 -46.25 -43.98 -31.24
C THR A 402 -46.72 -45.12 -30.37
N ASN A 403 -47.97 -45.54 -30.57
CA ASN A 403 -48.48 -46.75 -29.92
C ASN A 403 -47.92 -48.02 -30.63
N PRO A 404 -48.12 -49.23 -30.07
CA PRO A 404 -47.67 -50.46 -30.70
C PRO A 404 -48.21 -50.74 -32.11
N MET A 405 -49.31 -50.08 -32.51
CA MET A 405 -49.92 -50.17 -33.84
C MET A 405 -49.44 -49.08 -34.80
N GLY A 406 -48.46 -48.26 -34.41
CA GLY A 406 -47.92 -47.16 -35.23
C GLY A 406 -48.79 -45.89 -35.25
N LYS A 407 -49.86 -45.81 -34.45
CA LYS A 407 -50.67 -44.58 -34.34
C LYS A 407 -49.92 -43.52 -33.54
N ALA A 408 -49.87 -42.30 -34.08
CA ALA A 408 -49.33 -41.14 -33.39
C ALA A 408 -50.12 -40.81 -32.12
N LEU A 409 -49.39 -40.51 -31.04
CA LEU A 409 -49.89 -40.09 -29.75
C LEU A 409 -49.24 -38.75 -29.39
N HIS A 410 -50.04 -37.80 -28.96
CA HIS A 410 -49.57 -36.46 -28.58
C HIS A 410 -49.67 -36.30 -27.07
N TYR A 411 -48.52 -36.06 -26.43
CA TYR A 411 -48.41 -35.93 -25.00
C TYR A 411 -47.79 -34.59 -24.61
N GLN A 412 -47.97 -34.24 -23.35
CA GLN A 412 -47.23 -33.20 -22.67
C GLN A 412 -46.78 -33.73 -21.32
N ALA A 413 -45.66 -33.23 -20.85
CA ALA A 413 -45.19 -33.48 -19.51
C ALA A 413 -45.20 -32.20 -18.68
N ASP A 414 -45.92 -32.21 -17.57
CA ASP A 414 -45.87 -31.14 -16.57
C ASP A 414 -44.71 -31.45 -15.63
N CYS A 415 -43.64 -30.69 -15.74
CA CYS A 415 -42.43 -30.80 -14.95
C CYS A 415 -42.41 -29.68 -13.91
N ARG A 416 -42.17 -30.02 -12.64
CA ARG A 416 -41.94 -29.06 -11.56
C ARG A 416 -40.55 -29.26 -10.98
N VAL A 417 -39.73 -28.22 -10.97
CA VAL A 417 -38.38 -28.20 -10.38
C VAL A 417 -38.38 -27.25 -9.19
N GLY A 418 -38.25 -27.78 -7.98
CA GLY A 418 -38.16 -26.96 -6.77
C GLY A 418 -36.82 -26.23 -6.67
N GLY A 419 -36.72 -25.21 -5.82
CA GLY A 419 -35.47 -24.45 -5.59
C GLY A 419 -34.29 -25.30 -5.10
N ASN A 420 -34.55 -26.49 -4.54
CA ASN A 420 -33.53 -27.48 -4.18
C ASN A 420 -33.07 -28.38 -5.33
N GLY A 421 -33.51 -28.10 -6.57
CA GLY A 421 -33.18 -28.87 -7.77
C GLY A 421 -33.96 -30.17 -7.97
N ARG A 422 -34.82 -30.59 -7.03
CA ARG A 422 -35.63 -31.81 -7.21
C ARG A 422 -36.73 -31.59 -8.23
N SER A 423 -36.80 -32.50 -9.21
CA SER A 423 -37.82 -32.48 -10.25
C SER A 423 -38.93 -33.51 -9.99
N THR A 424 -40.16 -33.14 -10.32
CA THR A 424 -41.31 -34.06 -10.39
C THR A 424 -42.00 -33.91 -11.72
N ILE A 425 -42.40 -35.02 -12.34
CA ILE A 425 -42.97 -35.01 -13.68
C ILE A 425 -44.28 -35.78 -13.76
N LYS A 426 -45.31 -35.20 -14.40
CA LYS A 426 -46.60 -35.83 -14.70
C LYS A 426 -46.82 -35.84 -16.20
N LEU A 427 -47.19 -36.99 -16.76
CA LEU A 427 -47.46 -37.13 -18.19
C LEU A 427 -48.98 -37.04 -18.41
N GLY A 428 -49.39 -36.26 -19.40
CA GLY A 428 -50.78 -36.07 -19.78
C GLY A 428 -50.94 -36.05 -21.30
N ALA A 429 -52.14 -36.37 -21.79
CA ALA A 429 -52.44 -36.21 -23.21
C ALA A 429 -52.52 -34.72 -23.55
N ARG A 430 -51.88 -34.31 -24.64
CA ARG A 430 -51.93 -32.94 -25.14
C ARG A 430 -53.18 -32.76 -25.99
N ARG A 431 -54.03 -31.80 -25.63
CA ARG A 431 -55.16 -31.41 -26.50
C ARG A 431 -54.61 -30.59 -27.66
N ARG A 432 -54.98 -30.98 -28.89
CA ARG A 432 -54.75 -30.17 -30.08
C ARG A 432 -55.74 -29.01 -30.14
#